data_AF-A0A960XNE7-F1
#
_entry.id   AF-A0A960XNE7-F1
#
_cell.length_a   1.000
_cell.length_b   1.000
_cell.length_c   1.000
_cell.angle_alpha   90.00
_cell.angle_beta   90.00
_cell.angle_gamma   90.00
#
_symmetry.space_group_name_H-M   'P 1'
#
loop_
_entity.id
_entity.type
_entity.pdbx_description
1 polymer ?
#
loop_
_entity_poly.entity_id
_entity_poly.type
_entity_poly.pdbx_seq_one_letter_code
_entity_poly.pdbx_strand_id
1 'polypeptide(L)'
;EQRHPGFAIAYEGHECQWNGPSWPYSTAITLTALANTLNDLADPPLTRQDYFDTLRAYALSHRLKRPDGTTVPWIDENLNPYTGDWIARTLLRQRQQKPVERGKDYNHSTFCDLIISGLVGLRPREDAVLEISPLVPEDLWDYFCLDQVHYHGRTVTILFDKTGERYGRGRGLQVRVDGRRVAGSDSLQRLTALLPGKQEP
;
A
#
# COMPACT_ATOMS: atom_id res chain seq x y z
N GLU A 1 -5.94 21.35 -1.41
CA GLU A 1 -5.07 21.39 -0.20
C GLU A 1 -5.82 22.01 0.98
N GLN A 2 -5.46 21.68 2.22
CA GLN A 2 -6.23 22.08 3.40
C GLN A 2 -6.26 23.60 3.64
N ARG A 3 -5.25 24.34 3.18
CA ARG A 3 -5.21 25.81 3.30
C ARG A 3 -6.08 26.56 2.29
N HIS A 4 -6.65 25.85 1.31
CA HIS A 4 -7.42 26.47 0.24
C HIS A 4 -8.80 26.92 0.76
N PRO A 5 -9.30 28.13 0.42
CA PRO A 5 -10.61 28.61 0.90
C PRO A 5 -11.80 27.70 0.55
N GLY A 6 -11.71 26.96 -0.56
CA GLY A 6 -12.73 25.99 -0.97
C GLY A 6 -12.58 24.59 -0.35
N PHE A 7 -11.60 24.37 0.54
CA PHE A 7 -11.45 23.11 1.26
C PHE A 7 -12.59 22.97 2.27
N ALA A 8 -13.38 21.89 2.16
CA ALA A 8 -14.49 21.64 3.07
C ALA A 8 -14.65 20.16 3.38
N ILE A 9 -14.92 19.85 4.66
CA ILE A 9 -15.40 18.54 5.11
C ILE A 9 -16.87 18.71 5.48
N ALA A 10 -17.74 18.67 4.46
CA ALA A 10 -19.16 18.95 4.64
C ALA A 10 -19.97 17.66 4.87
N TYR A 11 -20.95 17.77 5.77
CA TYR A 11 -22.00 16.76 6.01
C TYR A 11 -23.36 17.25 5.45
N GLU A 12 -23.30 17.97 4.34
CA GLU A 12 -24.45 18.54 3.64
C GLU A 12 -24.20 18.50 2.12
N GLY A 13 -25.25 18.67 1.32
CA GLY A 13 -25.15 18.55 -0.14
C GLY A 13 -24.93 17.11 -0.61
N HIS A 14 -24.25 16.94 -1.76
CA HIS A 14 -23.94 15.61 -2.30
C HIS A 14 -22.98 14.86 -1.36
N GLU A 15 -23.18 13.57 -1.15
CA GLU A 15 -22.43 12.77 -0.18
C GLU A 15 -21.02 12.38 -0.64
N CYS A 16 -20.80 12.40 -1.96
CA CYS A 16 -19.51 12.10 -2.60
C CYS A 16 -18.73 13.38 -3.00
N GLN A 17 -18.42 14.27 -2.05
CA GLN A 17 -17.64 15.48 -2.35
C GLN A 17 -16.14 15.21 -2.47
N TRP A 18 -15.46 15.95 -3.35
CA TRP A 18 -14.03 15.80 -3.67
C TRP A 18 -13.17 17.01 -3.30
N ASN A 19 -13.75 18.02 -2.66
CA ASN A 19 -13.08 19.26 -2.27
C ASN A 19 -12.58 19.25 -0.82
N GLY A 20 -12.30 18.07 -0.24
CA GLY A 20 -11.75 17.98 1.10
C GLY A 20 -11.72 16.59 1.72
N PRO A 21 -12.79 15.77 1.64
CA PRO A 21 -12.79 14.42 2.16
C PRO A 21 -11.61 13.59 1.65
N SER A 22 -11.11 12.69 2.48
CA SER A 22 -10.18 11.68 2.01
C SER A 22 -10.94 10.65 1.19
N TRP A 23 -10.31 10.20 0.11
CA TRP A 23 -10.83 9.17 -0.78
C TRP A 23 -9.78 8.05 -0.88
N PRO A 24 -10.16 6.78 -0.66
CA PRO A 24 -9.29 5.64 -0.94
C PRO A 24 -8.72 5.66 -2.37
N TYR A 25 -9.53 6.06 -3.36
CA TYR A 25 -9.09 6.20 -4.76
C TYR A 25 -7.92 7.17 -4.91
N SER A 26 -8.07 8.41 -4.44
CA SER A 26 -7.01 9.43 -4.52
C SER A 26 -5.79 9.06 -3.67
N THR A 27 -6.02 8.45 -2.52
CA THR A 27 -4.94 7.99 -1.63
C THR A 27 -4.11 6.91 -2.31
N ALA A 28 -4.74 5.95 -2.99
CA ALA A 28 -4.08 4.92 -3.76
C ALA A 28 -3.21 5.51 -4.89
N ILE A 29 -3.77 6.43 -5.69
CA ILE A 29 -3.02 7.12 -6.76
C ILE A 29 -1.80 7.86 -6.17
N THR A 30 -1.99 8.56 -5.05
CA THR A 30 -0.93 9.31 -4.38
C THR A 30 0.18 8.39 -3.88
N LEU A 31 -0.17 7.25 -3.27
CA LEU A 31 0.80 6.26 -2.81
C LEU A 31 1.56 5.60 -3.96
N THR A 32 0.89 5.28 -5.08
CA THR A 32 1.57 4.80 -6.28
C THR A 32 2.57 5.84 -6.81
N ALA A 33 2.16 7.11 -6.92
CA ALA A 33 3.04 8.18 -7.37
C ALA A 33 4.21 8.41 -6.41
N LEU A 34 3.99 8.32 -5.11
CA LEU A 34 5.02 8.41 -4.08
C LEU A 34 6.04 7.28 -4.20
N ALA A 35 5.57 6.04 -4.39
CA ALA A 35 6.45 4.90 -4.60
C ALA A 35 7.31 5.06 -5.87
N ASN A 36 6.75 5.59 -6.96
CA ASN A 36 7.51 5.87 -8.18
C ASN A 36 8.52 7.01 -7.95
N THR A 37 8.12 8.09 -7.29
CA THR A 37 9.00 9.22 -6.96
C THR A 37 10.23 8.76 -6.18
N LEU A 38 10.04 7.93 -5.17
CA LEU A 38 11.12 7.38 -4.33
C LEU A 38 12.03 6.40 -5.07
N ASN A 39 11.58 5.82 -6.18
CA ASN A 39 12.34 4.84 -6.95
C ASN A 39 13.02 5.42 -8.19
N ASP A 40 12.41 6.43 -8.82
CA ASP A 40 12.81 6.91 -10.13
C ASP A 40 13.64 8.20 -10.05
N LEU A 41 13.50 8.97 -8.96
CA LEU A 41 14.32 10.16 -8.73
C LEU A 41 15.61 9.79 -7.99
N ALA A 42 16.72 10.39 -8.42
CA ALA A 42 18.01 10.22 -7.75
C ALA A 42 18.06 10.88 -6.36
N ASP A 43 17.34 12.00 -6.19
CA ASP A 43 17.26 12.78 -4.95
C ASP A 43 15.80 13.20 -4.70
N PRO A 44 14.94 12.28 -4.25
CA PRO A 44 13.55 12.60 -3.98
C PRO A 44 13.42 13.50 -2.73
N PRO A 45 12.52 14.49 -2.72
CA PRO A 45 12.30 15.35 -1.57
C PRO A 45 11.54 14.67 -0.42
N LEU A 46 11.33 13.35 -0.51
CA LEU A 46 10.52 12.52 0.37
C LEU A 46 11.32 11.27 0.73
N THR A 47 10.89 10.58 1.77
CA THR A 47 11.60 9.45 2.36
C THR A 47 10.76 8.17 2.36
N ARG A 48 11.41 7.03 2.63
CA ARG A 48 10.73 5.75 2.93
C ARG A 48 9.77 5.89 4.12
N GLN A 49 10.08 6.76 5.08
CA GLN A 49 9.23 7.04 6.23
C GLN A 49 7.93 7.74 5.80
N ASP A 50 7.99 8.72 4.89
CA ASP A 50 6.79 9.40 4.38
C ASP A 50 5.84 8.44 3.66
N TYR A 51 6.39 7.51 2.86
CA TYR A 51 5.61 6.44 2.23
C TYR A 51 4.94 5.55 3.28
N PHE A 52 5.71 5.08 4.26
CA PHE A 52 5.21 4.20 5.31
C PHE A 52 4.12 4.86 6.15
N ASP A 53 4.31 6.10 6.58
CA ASP A 53 3.33 6.82 7.41
C ASP A 53 2.03 7.07 6.64
N THR A 54 2.13 7.43 5.35
CA THR A 54 0.96 7.61 4.49
C THR A 54 0.21 6.30 4.28
N LEU A 55 0.92 5.21 3.99
CA LEU A 55 0.32 3.88 3.81
C LEU A 55 -0.27 3.33 5.11
N ARG A 56 0.38 3.60 6.25
CA ARG A 56 -0.12 3.24 7.58
C ARG A 56 -1.40 4.01 7.90
N ALA A 57 -1.44 5.32 7.66
CA ALA A 57 -2.66 6.11 7.82
C ALA A 57 -3.80 5.56 6.94
N TYR A 58 -3.49 5.22 5.68
CA TYR A 58 -4.45 4.60 4.78
C TYR A 58 -4.97 3.24 5.30
N ALA A 59 -4.08 2.34 5.75
CA ALA A 59 -4.46 1.06 6.33
C ALA A 59 -5.30 1.20 7.61
N LEU A 60 -4.98 2.18 8.46
CA LEU A 60 -5.74 2.49 9.67
C LEU A 60 -7.11 3.11 9.37
N SER A 61 -7.25 3.76 8.21
CA SER A 61 -8.52 4.34 7.77
C SER A 61 -9.55 3.30 7.34
N HIS A 62 -9.12 2.09 6.97
CA HIS A 62 -9.99 0.99 6.54
C HIS A 62 -10.71 0.31 7.72
N ARG A 63 -11.45 1.10 8.50
CA ARG A 63 -12.08 0.68 9.74
C ARG A 63 -13.43 1.37 9.94
N LEU A 64 -14.35 0.68 10.60
CA LEU A 64 -15.63 1.25 11.05
C LEU A 64 -15.79 0.97 12.54
N LYS A 65 -15.98 2.05 13.33
CA LYS A 65 -16.42 1.93 14.72
C LYS A 65 -17.94 1.73 14.74
N ARG A 66 -18.39 0.60 15.28
CA ARG A 66 -19.80 0.23 15.41
C ARG A 66 -20.43 0.87 16.65
N PRO A 67 -21.76 0.95 16.73
CA PRO A 67 -22.46 1.50 17.90
C PRO A 67 -22.16 0.80 19.22
N ASP A 68 -21.83 -0.50 19.17
CA ASP A 68 -21.42 -1.31 20.33
C ASP A 68 -19.97 -1.02 20.79
N GLY A 69 -19.28 -0.07 20.15
CA GLY A 69 -17.90 0.29 20.45
C GLY A 69 -16.84 -0.57 19.76
N THR A 70 -17.23 -1.67 19.09
CA THR A 70 -16.28 -2.52 18.36
C THR A 70 -15.78 -1.83 17.10
N THR A 71 -14.56 -2.17 16.67
CA THR A 71 -14.01 -1.71 15.39
C THR A 71 -13.81 -2.89 14.47
N VAL A 72 -14.29 -2.77 13.23
CA VAL A 72 -14.16 -3.81 12.20
C VAL A 72 -13.43 -3.28 10.97
N PRO A 73 -12.74 -4.15 10.20
CA PRO A 73 -12.29 -3.78 8.86
C PRO A 73 -13.47 -3.29 8.03
N TRP A 74 -13.27 -2.16 7.36
CA TRP A 74 -14.31 -1.55 6.54
C TRP A 74 -13.67 -0.70 5.46
N ILE A 75 -14.20 -0.77 4.25
CA ILE A 75 -13.86 0.13 3.15
C ILE A 75 -15.17 0.72 2.61
N ASP A 76 -15.17 2.03 2.41
CA ASP A 76 -16.31 2.80 1.90
C ASP A 76 -15.83 3.87 0.90
N GLU A 77 -16.76 4.71 0.44
CA GLU A 77 -16.49 5.70 -0.61
C GLU A 77 -15.50 6.79 -0.17
N ASN A 78 -15.84 7.56 0.85
CA ASN A 78 -15.04 8.69 1.33
C ASN A 78 -15.15 8.86 2.84
N LEU A 79 -14.13 9.47 3.43
CA LEU A 79 -14.05 9.65 4.87
C LEU A 79 -13.61 11.05 5.27
N ASN A 80 -14.05 11.44 6.46
CA ASN A 80 -13.53 12.60 7.14
C ASN A 80 -12.07 12.32 7.55
N PRO A 81 -11.08 13.08 7.03
CA PRO A 81 -9.66 12.80 7.24
C PRO A 81 -9.21 12.97 8.70
N TYR A 82 -10.01 13.64 9.53
CA TYR A 82 -9.67 13.94 10.93
C TYR A 82 -10.33 12.97 11.91
N THR A 83 -11.49 12.41 11.57
CA THR A 83 -12.27 11.55 12.49
C THR A 83 -12.35 10.10 12.06
N GLY A 84 -12.08 9.80 10.78
CA GLY A 84 -12.26 8.46 10.20
C GLY A 84 -13.72 8.09 9.91
N ASP A 85 -14.67 9.02 10.06
CA ASP A 85 -16.07 8.77 9.76
C ASP A 85 -16.31 8.67 8.25
N TRP A 86 -17.04 7.65 7.81
CA TRP A 86 -17.39 7.43 6.40
C TRP A 86 -18.55 8.33 6.00
N ILE A 87 -18.25 9.46 5.37
CA ILE A 87 -19.18 10.57 5.14
C ILE A 87 -20.37 10.12 4.29
N ALA A 88 -20.12 9.44 3.17
CA ALA A 88 -21.19 8.94 2.30
C ALA A 88 -22.17 8.04 3.05
N ARG A 89 -21.64 7.06 3.80
CA ARG A 89 -22.42 6.17 4.64
C ARG A 89 -23.24 6.91 5.70
N THR A 90 -22.64 7.88 6.38
CA THR A 90 -23.31 8.69 7.41
C THR A 90 -24.47 9.49 6.82
N LEU A 91 -24.27 10.14 5.67
CA LEU A 91 -25.32 10.93 5.01
C LEU A 91 -26.45 10.07 4.45
N LEU A 92 -26.13 8.94 3.80
CA LEU A 92 -27.15 8.01 3.30
C LEU A 92 -28.01 7.45 4.44
N ARG A 93 -27.42 7.15 5.60
CA ARG A 93 -28.13 6.74 6.82
C ARG A 93 -29.06 7.81 7.34
N GLN A 94 -28.57 9.04 7.50
CA GLN A 94 -29.38 10.16 8.00
C GLN A 94 -30.57 10.47 7.09
N ARG A 95 -30.37 10.36 5.77
CA ARG A 95 -31.39 10.61 4.75
C ARG A 95 -32.32 9.43 4.49
N GLN A 96 -32.05 8.28 5.11
CA GLN A 96 -32.76 7.01 4.83
C GLN A 96 -32.73 6.63 3.34
N GLN A 97 -31.69 7.05 2.63
CA GLN A 97 -31.52 6.79 1.20
C GLN A 97 -30.99 5.38 0.99
N LYS A 98 -31.67 4.60 0.14
CA LYS A 98 -31.29 3.22 -0.17
C LYS A 98 -30.40 3.17 -1.42
N PRO A 99 -29.39 2.27 -1.48
CA PRO A 99 -28.95 1.41 -0.38
C PRO A 99 -28.17 2.20 0.68
N VAL A 100 -28.51 1.96 1.95
CA VAL A 100 -27.99 2.71 3.11
C VAL A 100 -26.49 2.49 3.34
N GLU A 101 -25.97 1.33 2.93
CA GLU A 101 -24.55 0.98 2.97
C GLU A 101 -24.01 0.80 1.55
N ARG A 102 -24.33 1.75 0.66
CA ARG A 102 -23.95 1.70 -0.77
C ARG A 102 -22.48 1.42 -1.01
N GLY A 103 -21.60 2.07 -0.24
CA GLY A 103 -20.16 1.90 -0.36
C GLY A 103 -19.59 0.78 0.48
N LYS A 104 -20.38 -0.07 1.15
CA LYS A 104 -19.80 -1.22 1.83
C LYS A 104 -19.04 -2.09 0.82
N ASP A 105 -17.78 -2.41 1.16
CA ASP A 105 -16.88 -3.22 0.34
C ASP A 105 -16.56 -2.56 -1.02
N TYR A 106 -16.50 -1.21 -1.06
CA TYR A 106 -16.31 -0.45 -2.30
C TYR A 106 -15.00 -0.77 -3.02
N ASN A 107 -15.09 -1.30 -4.23
CA ASN A 107 -13.94 -1.63 -5.07
C ASN A 107 -13.58 -0.46 -6.00
N HIS A 108 -12.99 0.59 -5.42
CA HIS A 108 -12.58 1.79 -6.15
C HIS A 108 -11.19 2.28 -5.69
N SER A 109 -10.31 1.37 -5.28
CA SER A 109 -8.95 1.71 -4.86
C SER A 109 -8.08 0.46 -4.77
N THR A 110 -6.77 0.64 -4.86
CA THR A 110 -5.79 -0.44 -4.61
C THR A 110 -5.30 -0.39 -3.17
N PHE A 111 -5.03 -1.56 -2.58
CA PHE A 111 -4.32 -1.67 -1.30
C PHE A 111 -3.18 -2.68 -1.39
N CYS A 112 -3.49 -3.93 -1.79
CA CYS A 112 -2.50 -4.99 -1.90
C CYS A 112 -1.38 -4.65 -2.89
N ASP A 113 -1.69 -3.96 -4.00
CA ASP A 113 -0.67 -3.50 -4.94
C ASP A 113 0.34 -2.58 -4.24
N LEU A 114 -0.10 -1.63 -3.42
CA LEU A 114 0.79 -0.71 -2.69
C LEU A 114 1.71 -1.45 -1.71
N ILE A 115 1.24 -2.56 -1.15
CA ILE A 115 2.05 -3.44 -0.30
C ILE A 115 3.08 -4.19 -1.15
N ILE A 116 2.67 -4.76 -2.27
CA ILE A 116 3.51 -5.59 -3.14
C ILE A 116 4.55 -4.75 -3.90
N SER A 117 4.10 -3.71 -4.60
CA SER A 117 4.88 -2.94 -5.56
C SER A 117 5.61 -1.74 -4.95
N GLY A 118 5.13 -1.25 -3.81
CA GLY A 118 5.72 -0.15 -3.06
C GLY A 118 6.44 -0.62 -1.79
N LEU A 119 5.69 -1.10 -0.79
CA LEU A 119 6.25 -1.37 0.54
C LEU A 119 7.30 -2.48 0.51
N VAL A 120 6.92 -3.68 0.02
CA VAL A 120 7.84 -4.79 -0.22
C VAL A 120 8.71 -4.52 -1.44
N GLY A 121 8.16 -3.82 -2.44
CA GLY A 121 8.93 -3.19 -3.51
C GLY A 121 9.21 -4.07 -4.72
N LEU A 122 8.37 -5.06 -5.04
CA LEU A 122 8.47 -5.73 -6.34
C LEU A 122 8.19 -4.72 -7.46
N ARG A 123 9.18 -4.41 -8.30
CA ARG A 123 9.03 -3.47 -9.42
C ARG A 123 8.79 -4.26 -10.70
N PRO A 124 7.55 -4.28 -11.25
CA PRO A 124 7.28 -5.01 -12.48
C PRO A 124 8.04 -4.41 -13.65
N ARG A 125 8.60 -5.28 -14.49
CA ARG A 125 9.38 -4.94 -15.68
C ARG A 125 8.96 -5.83 -16.85
N GLU A 126 9.14 -5.35 -18.06
CA GLU A 126 8.83 -6.13 -19.27
C GLU A 126 9.89 -7.22 -19.54
N ASP A 127 11.15 -6.90 -19.25
CA ASP A 127 12.32 -7.71 -19.53
C ASP A 127 12.46 -8.95 -18.61
N ALA A 128 13.65 -9.52 -18.56
CA ALA A 128 13.96 -10.67 -17.70
C ALA A 128 14.46 -10.27 -16.31
N VAL A 129 14.55 -8.97 -16.01
CA VAL A 129 15.08 -8.49 -14.74
C VAL A 129 13.97 -8.52 -13.69
N LEU A 130 14.24 -9.23 -12.60
CA LEU A 130 13.49 -9.14 -11.35
C LEU A 130 14.11 -8.02 -10.52
N GLU A 131 13.36 -6.95 -10.28
CA GLU A 131 13.79 -5.81 -9.50
C GLU A 131 12.97 -5.70 -8.21
N ILE A 132 13.68 -5.65 -7.08
CA ILE A 132 13.11 -5.45 -5.75
C ILE A 132 13.69 -4.17 -5.17
N SER A 133 12.84 -3.21 -4.78
CA SER A 133 13.25 -1.94 -4.21
C SER A 133 12.32 -1.58 -3.04
N PRO A 134 12.57 -2.16 -1.84
CA PRO A 134 11.67 -2.03 -0.71
C PRO A 134 11.61 -0.60 -0.17
N LEU A 135 10.40 -0.12 0.14
CA LEU A 135 10.16 1.17 0.79
C LEU A 135 9.90 1.04 2.30
N VAL A 136 10.14 -0.14 2.88
CA VAL A 136 10.16 -0.30 4.34
C VAL A 136 11.30 0.57 4.91
N PRO A 137 11.03 1.48 5.86
CA PRO A 137 12.06 2.22 6.58
C PRO A 137 13.04 1.30 7.30
N GLU A 138 14.28 1.73 7.41
CA GLU A 138 15.30 0.99 8.17
C GLU A 138 14.88 0.85 9.65
N ASP A 139 15.21 -0.29 10.26
CA ASP A 139 14.89 -0.63 11.65
C ASP A 139 13.39 -0.65 12.04
N LEU A 140 12.47 -0.48 11.09
CA LEU A 140 11.04 -0.55 11.39
C LEU A 140 10.58 -1.96 11.79
N TRP A 141 11.03 -2.98 11.06
CA TRP A 141 10.61 -4.36 11.25
C TRP A 141 11.81 -5.29 11.31
N ASP A 142 11.77 -6.24 12.24
CA ASP A 142 12.78 -7.31 12.32
C ASP A 142 12.65 -8.31 11.17
N TYR A 143 11.43 -8.48 10.64
CA TYR A 143 11.19 -9.40 9.53
C TYR A 143 9.91 -9.06 8.75
N PHE A 144 9.87 -9.48 7.48
CA PHE A 144 8.65 -9.62 6.68
C PHE A 144 8.86 -10.68 5.58
N CYS A 145 7.76 -11.17 5.02
CA CYS A 145 7.80 -12.07 3.86
C CYS A 145 6.57 -11.84 2.97
N LEU A 146 6.84 -11.60 1.69
CA LEU A 146 5.88 -11.71 0.61
C LEU A 146 6.22 -12.99 -0.17
N ASP A 147 5.34 -13.98 -0.10
CA ASP A 147 5.57 -15.30 -0.67
C ASP A 147 4.52 -15.62 -1.74
N GLN A 148 4.84 -16.61 -2.58
CA GLN A 148 3.96 -17.16 -3.61
C GLN A 148 3.47 -16.13 -4.64
N VAL A 149 4.30 -15.13 -4.96
CA VAL A 149 3.95 -14.16 -6.01
C VAL A 149 4.19 -14.78 -7.38
N HIS A 150 3.14 -14.91 -8.18
CA HIS A 150 3.27 -15.36 -9.57
C HIS A 150 3.74 -14.21 -10.46
N TYR A 151 4.96 -14.30 -10.99
CA TYR A 151 5.60 -13.25 -11.79
C TYR A 151 6.32 -13.88 -12.97
N HIS A 152 5.92 -13.52 -14.20
CA HIS A 152 6.50 -14.05 -15.46
C HIS A 152 6.58 -15.59 -15.50
N GLY A 153 5.52 -16.28 -15.09
CA GLY A 153 5.47 -17.76 -15.11
C GLY A 153 6.28 -18.43 -13.99
N ARG A 154 6.81 -17.67 -13.04
CA ARG A 154 7.63 -18.15 -11.92
C ARG A 154 6.98 -17.80 -10.59
N THR A 155 7.40 -18.50 -9.53
CA THR A 155 7.00 -18.17 -8.17
C THR A 155 8.12 -17.40 -7.46
N VAL A 156 7.84 -16.17 -7.06
CA VAL A 156 8.78 -15.27 -6.38
C VAL A 156 8.46 -15.19 -4.89
N THR A 157 9.51 -15.25 -4.07
CA THR A 157 9.47 -14.95 -2.63
C THR A 157 10.43 -13.81 -2.33
N ILE A 158 9.96 -12.78 -1.63
CA ILE A 158 10.77 -11.66 -1.12
C ILE A 158 10.63 -11.67 0.40
N LEU A 159 11.75 -11.85 1.11
CA LEU A 159 11.74 -11.86 2.56
C LEU A 159 12.88 -11.03 3.13
N PHE A 160 12.64 -10.44 4.28
CA PHE A 160 13.66 -9.80 5.11
C PHE A 160 13.64 -10.45 6.49
N ASP A 161 14.80 -10.79 7.03
CA ASP A 161 14.96 -11.36 8.36
C ASP A 161 16.26 -10.86 9.00
N LYS A 162 16.14 -9.96 9.98
CA LYS A 162 17.28 -9.28 10.60
C LYS A 162 18.25 -10.26 11.28
N THR A 163 17.72 -11.30 11.93
CA THR A 163 18.49 -12.32 12.65
C THR A 163 18.70 -13.61 11.85
N GLY A 164 17.83 -13.87 10.87
CA GLY A 164 17.82 -15.08 10.06
C GLY A 164 17.10 -16.26 10.72
N GLU A 165 16.57 -16.06 11.92
CA GLU A 165 15.93 -17.09 12.75
C GLU A 165 14.44 -17.25 12.44
N ARG A 166 13.76 -16.20 11.95
CA ARG A 166 12.31 -16.22 11.73
C ARG A 166 11.93 -17.21 10.63
N TYR A 167 12.68 -17.24 9.54
CA TYR A 167 12.40 -18.10 8.39
C TYR A 167 13.41 -19.23 8.20
N GLY A 168 14.52 -19.22 8.94
CA GLY A 168 15.59 -20.22 8.79
C GLY A 168 16.23 -20.21 7.40
N ARG A 169 16.22 -19.05 6.73
CA ARG A 169 16.78 -18.87 5.37
C ARG A 169 18.07 -18.05 5.34
N GLY A 170 18.56 -17.62 6.51
CA GLY A 170 19.70 -16.70 6.64
C GLY A 170 19.25 -15.25 6.82
N ARG A 171 20.21 -14.38 7.12
CA ARG A 171 19.98 -12.98 7.46
C ARG A 171 19.71 -12.10 6.24
N GLY A 172 19.12 -10.94 6.50
CA GLY A 172 18.96 -9.84 5.57
C GLY A 172 17.80 -10.02 4.58
N LEU A 173 17.80 -9.20 3.53
CA LEU A 173 16.87 -9.25 2.42
C LEU A 173 17.25 -10.39 1.47
N GLN A 174 16.28 -11.20 1.08
CA GLN A 174 16.47 -12.29 0.14
C GLN A 174 15.35 -12.34 -0.89
N VAL A 175 15.75 -12.62 -2.12
CA VAL A 175 14.86 -12.82 -3.25
C VAL A 175 15.04 -14.24 -3.76
N ARG A 176 13.94 -14.96 -3.91
CA ARG A 176 13.93 -16.36 -4.34
C ARG A 176 12.98 -16.55 -5.52
N VAL A 177 13.38 -17.40 -6.45
CA VAL A 177 12.58 -17.82 -7.61
C VAL A 177 12.49 -19.33 -7.58
N ASP A 178 11.27 -19.87 -7.61
CA ASP A 178 10.98 -21.31 -7.53
C ASP A 178 11.71 -21.96 -6.33
N GLY A 179 11.73 -21.26 -5.20
CA GLY A 179 12.36 -21.69 -3.95
C GLY A 179 13.89 -21.51 -3.87
N ARG A 180 14.56 -21.14 -4.97
CA ARG A 180 16.02 -20.92 -5.03
C ARG A 180 16.36 -19.44 -4.84
N ARG A 181 17.34 -19.12 -3.98
CA ARG A 181 17.81 -17.73 -3.79
C ARG A 181 18.51 -17.23 -5.06
N VAL A 182 18.10 -16.07 -5.56
CA VAL A 182 18.68 -15.42 -6.76
C VAL A 182 19.37 -14.09 -6.44
N ALA A 183 18.98 -13.42 -5.35
CA ALA A 183 19.65 -12.22 -4.85
C ALA A 183 19.49 -12.09 -3.33
N GLY A 184 20.29 -11.21 -2.72
CA GLY A 184 20.08 -10.77 -1.34
C GLY A 184 21.15 -9.80 -0.85
N SER A 185 20.89 -9.20 0.30
CA SER A 185 21.73 -8.20 0.97
C SER A 185 21.52 -8.25 2.48
N ASP A 186 22.49 -7.76 3.26
CA ASP A 186 22.37 -7.73 4.72
C ASP A 186 21.34 -6.70 5.22
N SER A 187 21.08 -5.66 4.41
CA SER A 187 20.15 -4.56 4.69
C SER A 187 19.06 -4.43 3.63
N LEU A 188 18.03 -3.63 3.91
CA LEU A 188 16.98 -3.26 2.96
C LEU A 188 17.52 -2.28 1.93
N GLN A 189 17.76 -2.76 0.71
CA GLN A 189 18.25 -1.97 -0.41
C GLN A 189 17.68 -2.51 -1.73
N ARG A 190 17.87 -1.75 -2.81
CA ARG A 190 17.50 -2.19 -4.16
C ARG A 190 18.33 -3.41 -4.57
N LEU A 191 17.66 -4.41 -5.12
CA LEU A 191 18.25 -5.63 -5.64
C LEU A 191 17.72 -5.91 -7.04
N THR A 192 18.58 -6.45 -7.90
CA THR A 192 18.20 -6.97 -9.21
C THR A 192 18.72 -8.39 -9.38
N ALA A 193 17.99 -9.20 -10.15
CA ALA A 193 18.40 -10.54 -10.57
C ALA A 193 17.79 -10.86 -11.94
N LEU A 194 18.45 -11.72 -12.73
CA LEU A 194 17.83 -12.26 -13.94
C LEU A 194 16.89 -13.42 -13.57
N LEU A 195 15.69 -13.42 -14.16
CA LEU A 195 14.76 -14.53 -14.05
C LEU A 195 15.31 -15.77 -14.79
N PRO A 196 15.35 -16.95 -14.16
CA PRO A 196 15.84 -18.15 -14.80
C PRO A 196 15.04 -18.53 -16.07
N GLY A 197 15.74 -18.72 -17.18
CA GLY A 197 15.18 -19.27 -18.43
C GLY A 197 14.53 -18.27 -19.37
N LYS A 198 14.59 -16.95 -19.11
CA LYS A 198 14.39 -15.92 -20.14
C LYS A 198 15.77 -15.51 -20.68
N GLN A 199 16.02 -15.74 -21.97
CA GLN A 199 17.13 -15.06 -22.67
C GLN A 199 16.70 -13.61 -22.94
N GLU A 200 17.64 -12.67 -22.86
CA GLU A 200 17.41 -11.30 -23.36
C GLU A 200 17.04 -11.38 -24.85
N PRO A 201 16.12 -10.52 -25.33
CA PRO A 201 15.81 -10.43 -26.76
C PRO A 201 17.03 -10.03 -27.60
#